data_AF-A0A5P8M3X2-F1
#
_entry.id   AF-A0A5P8M3X2-F1
#
_cell.length_a   1.000
_cell.length_b   1.000
_cell.length_c   1.000
_cell.angle_alpha   90.00
_cell.angle_beta   90.00
_cell.angle_gamma   90.00
#
_symmetry.space_group_name_H-M   'P 1'
#
loop_
_entity.id
_entity.type
_entity.pdbx_description
1 polymer ?
#
loop_
_entity_poly.entity_id
_entity_poly.type
_entity_poly.pdbx_seq_one_letter_code
_entity_poly.pdbx_strand_id
1 'polypeptide(L)'
;MAGEWMLDQMHSRGGKPNEYADLVFGKVVSTSPLKVQLSNSMILTDNFITLGLHATKHKVKVKYKDRTDTSDNDRTEEVEVDESLKAGDGVVMIRSDGGQSFFVLEKTGGDE
;
A
#
# COMPACT_ATOMS: atom_id res chain seq x y z
N MET A 1 22.10 -19.07 31.40
CA MET A 1 20.95 -20.02 31.29
C MET A 1 20.18 -19.74 30.00
N ALA A 2 19.45 -20.71 29.43
CA ALA A 2 18.78 -20.52 28.14
C ALA A 2 17.78 -19.33 28.11
N GLY A 3 17.09 -19.05 29.23
CA GLY A 3 16.15 -17.92 29.34
C GLY A 3 16.82 -16.54 29.33
N GLU A 4 18.04 -16.46 29.85
CA GLU A 4 18.83 -15.22 29.91
C GLU A 4 19.37 -14.85 28.51
N TRP A 5 19.82 -15.87 27.77
CA TRP A 5 20.17 -15.73 26.36
C TRP A 5 18.97 -15.30 25.51
N MET A 6 17.78 -15.84 25.78
CA MET A 6 16.55 -15.46 25.06
C MET A 6 16.13 -14.01 25.35
N LEU A 7 16.22 -13.56 26.60
CA LEU A 7 15.98 -12.15 26.97
C LEU A 7 16.99 -11.20 26.32
N ASP A 8 18.27 -11.58 26.30
CA ASP A 8 19.30 -10.84 25.57
C ASP A 8 19.02 -10.77 24.07
N GLN A 9 18.57 -11.86 23.45
CA GLN A 9 18.21 -11.86 22.03
C GLN A 9 16.93 -11.05 21.75
N MET A 10 15.97 -11.01 22.67
CA MET A 10 14.78 -10.17 22.53
C MET A 10 15.11 -8.67 22.69
N HIS A 11 16.10 -8.34 23.53
CA HIS A 11 16.54 -6.96 23.75
C HIS A 11 17.66 -6.51 22.79
N SER A 12 18.37 -7.43 22.12
CA SER A 12 19.52 -7.13 21.27
C SER A 12 19.16 -6.33 20.01
N ARG A 13 17.94 -6.50 19.49
CA ARG A 13 17.45 -5.70 18.35
C ARG A 13 17.17 -4.24 18.72
N GLY A 14 17.11 -3.92 20.02
CA GLY A 14 16.77 -2.62 20.62
C GLY A 14 16.62 -1.47 19.63
N GLY A 15 15.36 -1.12 19.34
CA GLY A 15 15.01 -0.05 18.40
C GLY A 15 13.88 0.83 18.94
N LYS A 16 13.73 2.03 18.38
CA LYS A 16 12.60 2.91 18.70
C LYS A 16 11.32 2.33 18.08
N PRO A 17 10.13 2.58 18.65
CA PRO A 17 8.85 2.13 18.06
C PRO A 17 8.69 2.47 16.57
N ASN A 18 9.31 3.57 16.12
CA ASN A 18 9.26 4.02 14.73
C ASN A 18 10.20 3.27 13.76
N GLU A 19 11.09 2.43 14.27
CA GLU A 19 12.02 1.63 13.47
C GLU A 19 11.43 0.26 13.12
N TYR A 20 10.34 -0.14 13.78
CA TYR A 20 9.65 -1.39 13.48
C TYR A 20 8.65 -1.20 12.35
N ALA A 21 8.43 -2.29 11.62
CA ALA A 21 7.38 -2.37 10.62
C ALA A 21 6.01 -2.22 11.28
N ASP A 22 5.17 -1.33 10.72
CA ASP A 22 3.85 -1.01 11.27
C ASP A 22 2.91 -0.52 10.16
N LEU A 23 1.61 -0.56 10.42
CA LEU A 23 0.58 0.02 9.54
C LEU A 23 0.40 1.49 9.87
N VAL A 24 0.47 2.33 8.84
CA VAL A 24 0.35 3.79 8.97
C VAL A 24 -0.62 4.34 7.93
N PHE A 25 -1.33 5.39 8.32
CA PHE A 25 -2.30 6.07 7.46
C PHE A 25 -1.76 7.44 7.05
N GLY A 26 -2.03 7.82 5.80
CA GLY A 26 -1.62 9.09 5.26
C GLY A 26 -2.62 9.67 4.25
N LYS A 27 -2.39 10.93 3.89
CA LYS A 27 -3.16 11.65 2.88
C LYS A 27 -2.25 12.04 1.73
N VAL A 28 -2.65 11.78 0.50
CA VAL A 28 -1.90 12.18 -0.70
C VAL A 28 -1.98 13.69 -0.86
N VAL A 29 -0.84 14.37 -0.86
CA VAL A 29 -0.75 15.83 -1.05
C VAL A 29 -0.54 16.18 -2.51
N SER A 30 0.24 15.38 -3.23
CA SER A 30 0.61 15.60 -4.64
C SER A 30 0.93 14.26 -5.29
N THR A 31 0.68 14.15 -6.60
CA THR A 31 0.91 12.94 -7.40
C THR A 31 2.12 13.04 -8.33
N SER A 32 2.62 14.24 -8.63
CA SER A 32 3.81 14.42 -9.48
C SER A 32 4.61 15.66 -9.05
N PRO A 33 5.65 15.52 -8.20
CA PRO A 33 6.12 14.28 -7.58
C PRO A 33 5.17 13.77 -6.48
N LEU A 34 5.17 12.46 -6.24
CA LEU A 34 4.34 11.84 -5.21
C LEU A 34 4.74 12.35 -3.82
N LYS A 35 3.76 12.86 -3.08
CA LYS A 35 3.92 13.29 -1.69
C LYS A 35 2.76 12.78 -0.87
N VAL A 36 3.07 12.07 0.21
CA VAL A 36 2.07 11.56 1.15
C VAL A 36 2.35 12.14 2.53
N GLN A 37 1.35 12.77 3.11
CA GLN A 37 1.42 13.30 4.46
C GLN A 37 1.00 12.22 5.45
N LEU A 38 1.93 11.81 6.30
CA LEU A 38 1.67 10.99 7.49
C LEU A 38 1.21 11.91 8.61
N SER A 39 -0.01 11.71 9.12
CA SER A 39 -0.58 12.48 10.24
C SER A 39 -0.46 14.02 10.03
N ASN A 40 -0.16 14.79 11.08
CA ASN A 40 -0.24 16.26 11.04
C ASN A 40 1.02 17.00 10.56
N SER A 41 2.17 16.33 10.36
CA SER A 41 3.42 17.07 10.10
C SER A 41 4.44 16.43 9.16
N MET A 42 4.44 15.12 8.95
CA MET A 42 5.51 14.46 8.18
C MET A 42 5.08 14.24 6.72
N ILE A 43 5.85 14.78 5.77
CA ILE A 43 5.61 14.59 4.33
C ILE A 43 6.66 13.62 3.79
N LEU A 44 6.21 12.48 3.30
CA LEU A 44 7.02 11.53 2.55
C LEU A 44 7.17 11.98 1.10
N THR A 45 8.36 11.77 0.56
CA THR A 45 8.68 11.99 -0.85
C THR A 45 8.73 10.67 -1.60
N ASP A 46 8.52 10.74 -2.91
CA ASP A 46 8.50 9.61 -3.85
C ASP A 46 9.62 8.56 -3.63
N ASN A 47 10.85 8.99 -3.34
CA ASN A 47 11.99 8.10 -3.12
C ASN A 47 11.81 7.09 -1.97
N PHE A 48 10.94 7.39 -1.01
CA PHE A 48 10.68 6.54 0.15
C PHE A 48 9.37 5.76 0.03
N ILE A 49 8.65 5.94 -1.08
CA ILE A 49 7.33 5.36 -1.28
C ILE A 49 7.40 4.34 -2.41
N THR A 50 6.98 3.12 -2.11
CA THR A 50 6.73 2.08 -3.11
C THR A 50 5.22 1.91 -3.27
N LEU A 51 4.72 2.08 -4.48
CA LEU A 51 3.29 1.91 -4.77
C LEU A 51 2.93 0.43 -4.95
N GLY A 52 1.87 -0.01 -4.28
CA GLY A 52 1.24 -1.29 -4.51
C GLY A 52 0.37 -1.31 -5.76
N LEU A 53 -0.07 -2.51 -6.14
CA LEU A 53 -0.94 -2.73 -7.30
C LEU A 53 -2.21 -1.86 -7.26
N HIS A 54 -2.84 -1.77 -6.08
CA HIS A 54 -4.07 -1.02 -5.82
C HIS A 54 -3.88 0.49 -5.66
N ALA A 55 -2.70 1.02 -6.00
CA ALA A 55 -2.42 2.45 -6.07
C ALA A 55 -1.92 2.87 -7.47
N THR A 56 -1.95 1.94 -8.44
CA THR A 56 -1.45 2.13 -9.80
C THR A 56 -2.42 1.57 -10.83
N LYS A 57 -2.25 1.99 -12.09
CA LYS A 57 -2.98 1.40 -13.21
C LYS A 57 -2.45 0.01 -13.48
N HIS A 58 -3.34 -0.97 -13.49
CA HIS A 58 -2.96 -2.33 -13.81
C HIS A 58 -4.03 -3.02 -14.67
N LYS A 59 -3.59 -4.03 -15.41
CA LYS A 59 -4.45 -4.78 -16.32
C LYS A 59 -4.81 -6.12 -15.71
N VAL A 60 -6.10 -6.44 -15.70
CA VAL A 60 -6.64 -7.69 -15.17
C VAL A 60 -7.32 -8.45 -16.30
N LYS A 61 -7.03 -9.74 -16.41
CA LYS A 61 -7.73 -10.64 -17.35
C LYS A 61 -8.96 -11.19 -16.65
N VAL A 62 -10.13 -10.77 -17.11
CA VAL A 62 -11.42 -11.21 -16.57
C VAL A 62 -11.98 -12.30 -17.48
N LYS A 63 -12.31 -13.45 -16.89
CA LYS A 63 -13.06 -14.51 -17.55
C LYS A 63 -14.51 -14.40 -17.13
N TYR A 64 -15.41 -14.25 -18.08
CA TYR A 64 -16.85 -14.15 -17.80
C TYR A 64 -17.64 -15.01 -18.78
N LYS A 65 -18.78 -15.50 -18.31
CA LYS A 65 -19.74 -16.23 -19.13
C LYS A 65 -20.69 -15.23 -19.78
N ASP A 66 -20.60 -15.12 -21.10
CA ASP A 66 -21.54 -14.34 -21.88
C ASP A 66 -22.76 -15.22 -22.16
N ARG A 67 -23.85 -14.95 -21.43
CA ARG A 67 -25.10 -15.70 -21.55
C ARG A 67 -25.95 -15.05 -22.63
N THR A 68 -25.96 -15.67 -23.80
CA THR A 68 -26.89 -15.33 -24.89
C THR A 68 -28.08 -16.30 -24.86
N ASP A 69 -29.24 -15.91 -25.39
CA ASP A 69 -30.47 -16.74 -25.41
C ASP A 69 -30.26 -18.15 -26.03
N THR A 70 -29.17 -18.34 -26.78
CA THR A 70 -28.92 -19.55 -27.57
C THR A 70 -27.74 -20.38 -27.05
N SER A 71 -26.79 -19.83 -26.27
CA SER A 71 -25.62 -20.56 -25.73
C SER A 71 -24.86 -19.79 -24.64
N ASP A 72 -24.19 -20.51 -23.74
CA ASP A 72 -23.18 -19.97 -22.81
C ASP A 72 -21.80 -19.99 -23.49
N ASN A 73 -21.19 -18.82 -23.72
CA ASN A 73 -19.83 -18.71 -24.23
C ASN A 73 -18.87 -18.21 -23.16
N ASP A 74 -17.71 -18.85 -23.01
CA ASP A 74 -16.63 -18.36 -22.14
C ASP A 74 -15.81 -17.30 -22.89
N ARG A 75 -15.80 -16.06 -22.40
CA ARG A 75 -14.96 -14.97 -22.94
C ARG A 75 -13.88 -14.58 -21.95
N THR A 76 -12.72 -14.18 -22.48
CA THR A 76 -11.63 -13.59 -21.71
C THR A 76 -11.31 -12.23 -22.28
N GLU A 77 -11.41 -11.19 -21.46
CA GLU A 77 -11.06 -9.81 -21.84
C GLU A 77 -10.01 -9.24 -20.90
N GLU A 78 -9.15 -8.38 -21.43
CA GLU A 78 -8.16 -7.63 -20.67
C GLU A 78 -8.75 -6.26 -20.33
N VAL A 79 -9.05 -6.03 -19.06
CA VAL A 79 -9.63 -4.78 -18.55
C VAL A 79 -8.54 -4.00 -17.85
N GLU A 80 -8.43 -2.71 -18.16
CA GLU A 80 -7.58 -1.78 -17.40
C GLU A 80 -8.36 -1.25 -16.21
N VAL A 81 -7.83 -1.47 -15.00
CA VAL A 81 -8.38 -0.94 -13.77
C VAL A 81 -7.52 0.26 -13.36
N ASP A 82 -8.13 1.45 -13.32
CA ASP A 82 -7.46 2.69 -12.94
C ASP A 82 -7.68 2.99 -11.45
N GLU A 83 -6.73 2.56 -10.62
CA GLU A 83 -6.69 2.85 -9.18
C GLU A 83 -5.60 3.88 -8.84
N SER A 84 -5.19 4.71 -9.81
CA SER A 84 -4.14 5.71 -9.60
C SER A 84 -4.48 6.72 -8.51
N LEU A 85 -3.51 7.04 -7.65
CA LEU A 85 -3.68 8.00 -6.54
C LEU A 85 -4.03 9.41 -7.06
N LYS A 86 -4.92 10.10 -6.34
CA LYS A 86 -5.25 11.51 -6.54
C LYS A 86 -4.88 12.32 -5.30
N ALA A 87 -4.62 13.62 -5.49
CA ALA A 87 -4.42 14.52 -4.35
C ALA A 87 -5.71 14.57 -3.53
N GLY A 88 -5.59 14.39 -2.21
CA GLY A 88 -6.71 14.28 -1.29
C GLY A 88 -7.01 12.85 -0.84
N ASP A 89 -6.59 11.82 -1.59
CA ASP A 89 -6.89 10.42 -1.26
C ASP A 89 -6.27 10.01 0.09
N GLY A 90 -7.06 9.31 0.90
CA GLY A 90 -6.57 8.57 2.06
C GLY A 90 -5.91 7.26 1.62
N VAL A 91 -4.73 6.97 2.17
CA VAL A 91 -3.97 5.76 1.86
C VAL A 91 -3.52 5.06 3.14
N VAL A 92 -3.53 3.72 3.11
CA VAL A 92 -2.89 2.88 4.12
C VAL A 92 -1.57 2.37 3.57
N MET A 93 -0.55 2.42 4.41
CA MET A 93 0.81 2.06 4.05
C MET A 93 1.44 1.17 5.11
N ILE A 94 2.35 0.30 4.71
CA ILE A 94 3.24 -0.43 5.61
C ILE A 94 4.54 0.34 5.70
N ARG A 95 4.93 0.75 6.89
CA ARG A 95 6.29 1.19 7.16
C ARG A 95 7.20 -0.04 7.17
N SER A 96 8.30 0.00 6.43
CA SER A 96 9.29 -1.08 6.43
C SER A 96 10.15 -1.05 7.70
N ASP A 97 10.76 -2.18 8.03
CA ASP A 97 11.75 -2.28 9.11
C ASP A 97 12.92 -1.32 8.84
N GLY A 98 13.35 -0.57 9.85
CA GLY A 98 14.28 0.56 9.73
C GLY A 98 13.60 1.92 9.50
N GLY A 99 12.29 1.96 9.28
CA GLY A 99 11.46 3.18 9.30
C GLY A 99 11.64 4.15 8.13
N GLN A 100 12.48 3.81 7.15
CA GLN A 100 12.87 4.70 6.07
C GLN A 100 11.97 4.60 4.83
N SER A 101 11.42 3.42 4.54
CA SER A 101 10.57 3.18 3.37
C SER A 101 9.15 2.82 3.75
N PHE A 102 8.21 3.13 2.85
CA PHE A 102 6.79 2.94 3.02
C PHE A 102 6.22 2.27 1.77
N PHE A 103 5.41 1.23 1.97
CA PHE A 103 4.72 0.53 0.91
C PHE A 103 3.23 0.88 0.95
N VAL A 104 2.70 1.50 -0.10
CA VAL A 104 1.27 1.81 -0.21
C VAL A 104 0.51 0.53 -0.53
N LEU A 105 -0.35 0.10 0.39
CA LEU A 105 -1.18 -1.10 0.23
C LEU A 105 -2.38 -0.79 -0.67
N GLU A 106 -3.22 0.13 -0.22
CA GLU A 106 -4.51 0.44 -0.83
C GLU A 106 -4.98 1.85 -0.43
N LYS A 107 -6.01 2.33 -1.13
CA LYS A 107 -6.73 3.54 -0.76
C LYS A 107 -7.77 3.22 0.30
N THR A 108 -7.86 4.03 1.34
CA THR A 108 -8.84 3.83 2.42
C THR A 108 -10.18 4.51 2.16
N GLY A 109 -10.35 5.10 0.97
CA GLY A 109 -11.42 6.06 0.68
C GLY A 109 -11.00 7.47 1.09
N GLY A 110 -11.09 8.42 0.15
CA GLY A 110 -11.04 9.84 0.46
C GLY A 110 -12.46 10.34 0.66
N ASP A 111 -12.67 11.17 1.68
CA ASP A 111 -13.94 11.84 1.95
C ASP A 111 -14.52 12.46 0.66
N GLU A 112 -15.77 12.13 0.33
CA GLU A 112 -16.62 12.99 -0.51
C GLU A 112 -16.78 14.37 0.11
#